data_AF-A0A811NNQ9-F1
#
_entry.id   AF-A0A811NNQ9-F1
#
_cell.length_a   1.000
_cell.length_b   1.000
_cell.length_c   1.000
_cell.angle_alpha   90.00
_cell.angle_beta   90.00
_cell.angle_gamma   90.00
#
_symmetry.space_group_name_H-M   'P 1'
#
loop_
_entity.id
_entity.type
_entity.pdbx_description
1 polymer ?
#
loop_
_entity_poly.entity_id
_entity_poly.type
_entity_poly.pdbx_seq_one_letter_code
_entity_poly.pdbx_strand_id
1 'polypeptide(L)'
;MTLTSHVIPIAKELGVHCHILFISCTTMLSLNAYTPLHLDKKKKKVEQHEQGPSAGGVGDVDIPDVRCIPQSCLPQPLLHLNKLLTKKFIDNNCEIISTNGFLVNTFDALEPAALAALRDGKVILGFPPLYAIGPLRS
;
A
#
# COMPACT_ATOMS: atom_id res chain seq x y z
N MET A 1 8.73 -9.23 6.27
CA MET A 1 7.58 -9.40 5.35
C MET A 1 6.74 -10.51 5.90
N THR A 2 5.59 -10.19 6.50
CA THR A 2 4.56 -11.20 6.74
C THR A 2 3.92 -11.49 5.38
N LEU A 3 3.80 -12.77 5.03
CA LEU A 3 3.22 -13.23 3.77
C LEU A 3 1.69 -13.11 3.87
N THR A 4 1.18 -11.89 3.87
CA THR A 4 -0.26 -11.58 3.90
C THR A 4 -1.01 -12.39 2.84
N SER A 5 -0.41 -12.50 1.65
CA SER A 5 -0.84 -13.33 0.52
C SER A 5 -1.02 -14.82 0.84
N HIS A 6 -0.42 -15.35 1.90
CA HIS A 6 -0.56 -16.76 2.29
C HIS A 6 -1.46 -16.93 3.50
N VAL A 7 -1.45 -15.97 4.44
CA VAL A 7 -2.24 -16.06 5.68
C VAL A 7 -3.72 -15.75 5.42
N ILE A 8 -4.03 -14.74 4.61
CA ILE A 8 -5.43 -14.35 4.35
C ILE A 8 -6.24 -15.49 3.70
N PRO A 9 -5.75 -16.18 2.64
CA PRO A 9 -6.53 -17.25 2.03
C PRO A 9 -6.84 -18.39 3.01
N ILE A 10 -5.86 -18.77 3.85
CA ILE A 10 -6.03 -19.82 4.86
C ILE A 10 -7.05 -19.39 5.91
N ALA A 11 -6.96 -18.15 6.41
CA ALA A 11 -7.92 -17.63 7.38
C ALA A 11 -9.35 -17.61 6.82
N LYS A 12 -9.49 -17.24 5.54
CA LYS A 12 -10.77 -17.27 4.83
C LYS A 12 -11.32 -18.69 4.69
N GLU A 13 -10.49 -19.67 4.35
CA GLU A 13 -10.88 -21.09 4.27
C GLU A 13 -11.35 -21.64 5.62
N LEU A 14 -10.69 -21.22 6.71
CA LEU A 14 -11.05 -21.60 8.08
C LEU A 14 -12.22 -20.80 8.65
N GLY A 15 -12.76 -19.81 7.92
CA GLY A 15 -13.86 -18.96 8.39
C GLY A 15 -13.50 -18.04 9.55
N VAL A 16 -12.21 -17.69 9.73
CA VAL A 16 -11.73 -16.82 10.81
C VAL A 16 -11.39 -15.43 10.30
N HIS A 17 -11.66 -14.40 11.13
CA HIS A 17 -11.30 -13.03 10.80
C HIS A 17 -9.78 -12.81 10.85
N CYS A 18 -9.20 -12.33 9.75
CA CYS A 18 -7.79 -11.99 9.62
C CYS A 18 -7.61 -10.47 9.58
N HIS A 19 -6.96 -9.90 10.59
CA HIS A 19 -6.56 -8.49 10.64
C HIS A 19 -5.05 -8.35 10.52
N ILE A 20 -4.60 -7.28 9.86
CA ILE A 20 -3.16 -6.98 9.69
C ILE A 20 -2.75 -5.90 10.70
N LEU A 21 -1.77 -6.22 11.55
CA LEU A 21 -1.03 -5.20 12.29
C LEU A 21 0.03 -4.56 11.36
N PHE A 22 -0.21 -3.32 10.96
CA PHE A 22 0.73 -2.55 10.17
C PHE A 22 1.71 -1.83 11.08
N ILE A 23 2.97 -2.22 10.99
CA ILE A 23 4.05 -1.81 11.91
C ILE A 23 4.73 -0.48 11.53
N SER A 24 4.22 0.23 10.53
CA SER A 24 4.73 1.54 10.08
C SER A 24 3.61 2.58 10.11
N CYS A 25 3.88 3.80 9.64
CA CYS A 25 2.92 4.90 9.63
C CYS A 25 1.79 4.69 8.60
N THR A 26 0.64 5.32 8.81
CA THR A 26 -0.49 5.24 7.89
C THR A 26 -0.14 5.78 6.51
N THR A 27 0.73 6.79 6.42
CA THR A 27 1.24 7.29 5.13
C THR A 27 1.93 6.19 4.29
N MET A 28 2.71 5.32 4.94
CA MET A 28 3.34 4.16 4.27
C MET A 28 2.30 3.10 3.89
N LEU A 29 1.26 2.92 4.70
CA LEU A 29 0.15 2.04 4.35
C LEU A 29 -0.59 2.55 3.10
N SER A 30 -0.82 3.87 3.00
CA SER A 30 -1.41 4.49 1.81
C SER A 30 -0.55 4.28 0.56
N LEU A 31 0.78 4.41 0.68
CA LEU A 31 1.70 4.13 -0.43
C LEU A 31 1.58 2.67 -0.89
N ASN A 32 1.57 1.72 0.05
CA ASN A 32 1.44 0.30 -0.26
C ASN A 32 0.11 -0.01 -0.96
N ALA A 33 -1.00 0.51 -0.45
CA ALA A 33 -2.32 0.34 -1.04
C ALA A 33 -2.44 0.95 -2.45
N TYR A 34 -1.81 2.10 -2.69
CA TYR A 34 -1.87 2.80 -3.97
C TYR A 34 -0.90 2.24 -5.03
N THR A 35 0.17 1.57 -4.62
CA THR A 35 1.25 1.11 -5.50
C THR A 35 0.73 0.32 -6.73
N PRO A 36 -0.13 -0.71 -6.58
CA PRO A 36 -0.62 -1.46 -7.74
C PRO A 36 -1.36 -0.57 -8.76
N LEU A 37 -2.24 0.30 -8.28
CA LEU A 37 -3.01 1.22 -9.12
C LEU A 37 -2.11 2.25 -9.83
N HIS A 38 -1.09 2.76 -9.14
CA HIS A 38 -0.12 3.68 -9.74
C HIS A 38 0.68 3.01 -10.86
N LEU A 39 1.14 1.78 -10.65
CA LEU A 39 1.90 1.02 -11.65
C LEU A 39 1.05 0.72 -12.89
N ASP A 40 -0.21 0.35 -12.72
CA ASP A 40 -1.12 0.12 -13.85
C ASP A 40 -1.41 1.39 -14.65
N LYS A 41 -1.59 2.54 -13.96
CA LYS A 41 -1.70 3.85 -14.63
C LYS A 41 -0.44 4.18 -15.44
N LYS A 42 0.75 3.89 -14.90
CA LYS A 42 2.01 4.10 -15.62
C LYS A 42 2.13 3.21 -16.86
N LYS A 43 1.83 1.91 -16.75
CA LYS A 43 1.87 0.97 -17.90
C LYS A 43 0.96 1.45 -19.04
N LYS A 44 -0.28 1.84 -18.74
CA LYS A 44 -1.22 2.37 -19.73
C LYS A 44 -0.73 3.65 -20.42
N LYS A 45 -0.03 4.54 -19.69
CA LYS A 45 0.56 5.75 -20.28
C LYS A 45 1.72 5.44 -21.24
N VAL A 46 2.56 4.44 -20.90
CA VAL A 46 3.67 3.99 -21.76
C VAL A 46 3.15 3.28 -23.01
N GLU A 47 2.03 2.57 -22.93
CA GLU A 47 1.41 1.93 -24.11
C GLU A 47 0.75 2.96 -25.05
N GLN A 48 0.34 4.12 -24.54
CA GLN A 48 -0.31 5.19 -25.32
C GLN A 48 0.64 6.24 -25.88
N HIS A 49 1.81 6.43 -25.28
CA HIS A 49 2.86 7.33 -25.74
C HIS A 49 4.09 6.49 -26.08
N GLU A 50 4.58 6.52 -27.33
CA GLU A 50 5.79 5.83 -27.84
C GLU A 50 7.12 6.32 -27.21
N GLN A 51 7.16 6.50 -25.89
CA GLN A 51 8.37 6.74 -25.13
C GLN A 51 8.74 5.41 -24.48
N GLY A 52 9.84 4.82 -24.98
CA GLY A 52 10.35 3.53 -24.54
C GLY A 52 10.46 3.40 -23.02
N PRO A 53 10.55 2.17 -22.49
CA PRO A 53 10.47 1.91 -21.06
C PRO A 53 11.52 2.74 -20.33
N SER A 54 11.07 3.71 -19.54
CA SER A 54 11.94 4.38 -18.59
C SER A 54 12.44 3.29 -17.65
N ALA A 55 13.70 2.87 -17.83
CA ALA A 55 14.32 1.78 -17.09
C ALA A 55 14.53 2.07 -15.59
N GLY A 56 13.91 3.14 -15.06
CA GLY A 56 13.95 3.58 -13.67
C GLY A 56 12.63 3.30 -12.97
N GLY A 57 12.65 3.23 -11.62
CA GLY A 57 11.54 2.84 -10.76
C GLY A 57 10.25 3.69 -10.86
N VAL A 58 9.46 3.69 -9.78
CA VAL A 58 8.12 4.30 -9.82
C VAL A 58 8.14 5.82 -9.98
N GLY A 59 9.29 6.49 -9.81
CA GLY A 59 9.34 7.97 -9.83
C GLY A 59 8.62 8.54 -8.61
N ASP A 60 8.28 9.82 -8.65
CA ASP A 60 7.47 10.44 -7.60
C ASP A 60 6.06 9.84 -7.59
N VAL A 61 5.53 9.57 -6.40
CA VAL A 61 4.22 8.94 -6.21
C VAL A 61 3.27 9.93 -5.55
N ASP A 62 2.32 10.44 -6.34
CA ASP A 62 1.24 11.27 -5.84
C ASP A 62 0.08 10.41 -5.33
N ILE A 63 -0.06 10.31 -4.00
CA ILE A 63 -1.09 9.52 -3.33
C ILE A 63 -2.32 10.42 -3.13
N PRO A 64 -3.50 10.05 -3.68
CA PRO A 64 -4.71 10.85 -3.58
C PRO A 64 -5.06 11.23 -2.15
N ASP A 65 -5.28 12.52 -1.88
CA ASP A 65 -5.66 13.10 -0.59
C ASP A 65 -4.70 12.80 0.59
N VAL A 66 -3.48 12.34 0.31
CA VAL A 66 -2.45 12.09 1.33
C VAL A 66 -1.25 13.02 1.13
N ARG A 67 -0.42 12.74 0.11
CA ARG A 67 0.75 13.54 -0.28
C ARG A 67 1.43 12.98 -1.52
N CYS A 68 2.26 13.81 -2.14
CA CYS A 68 3.32 13.35 -3.04
C CYS A 68 4.54 12.85 -2.24
N ILE A 69 4.99 11.64 -2.55
CA ILE A 69 6.21 11.04 -2.01
C ILE A 69 7.30 11.10 -3.08
N PRO A 70 8.40 11.84 -2.84
CA PRO A 70 9.51 11.90 -3.78
C PRO A 70 10.15 10.53 -3.99
N GLN A 71 10.66 10.27 -5.20
CA GLN A 71 11.36 9.04 -5.53
C GLN A 71 12.50 8.75 -4.54
N SER A 72 13.23 9.78 -4.11
CA SER A 72 14.33 9.64 -3.14
C SER A 72 13.91 9.12 -1.77
N CYS A 73 12.61 9.21 -1.43
CA CYS A 73 12.05 8.73 -0.17
C CYS A 73 11.39 7.35 -0.29
N LEU A 74 11.33 6.76 -1.49
CA LEU A 74 10.67 5.48 -1.69
C LEU A 74 11.49 4.30 -1.16
N PRO A 75 10.81 3.24 -0.66
CA PRO A 75 11.46 1.97 -0.37
C PRO A 75 12.23 1.42 -1.59
N GLN A 76 13.39 0.82 -1.33
CA GLN A 76 14.26 0.19 -2.34
C GLN A 76 13.53 -0.71 -3.35
N PRO A 77 12.51 -1.52 -2.98
CA PRO A 77 11.74 -2.28 -3.96
C PRO A 77 11.08 -1.39 -5.04
N LEU A 78 10.52 -0.24 -4.68
CA LEU A 78 9.87 0.67 -5.63
C LEU A 78 10.86 1.45 -6.51
N LEU A 79 12.15 1.47 -6.16
CA LEU A 79 13.21 2.06 -6.98
C LEU A 79 13.65 1.14 -8.13
N HIS A 80 13.49 -0.18 -7.97
CA HIS A 80 13.99 -1.18 -8.89
C HIS A 80 12.94 -2.24 -9.22
N LEU A 81 12.04 -1.92 -10.15
CA LEU A 81 10.89 -2.76 -10.51
C LEU A 81 11.25 -4.15 -11.06
N ASN A 82 12.46 -4.32 -11.61
CA ASN A 82 12.91 -5.57 -12.23
C ASN A 82 13.46 -6.61 -11.22
N LYS A 83 13.50 -6.29 -9.92
CA LYS A 83 14.04 -7.20 -8.89
C LYS A 83 12.95 -8.13 -8.34
N LEU A 84 13.31 -9.38 -8.03
CA LEU A 84 12.40 -10.38 -7.44
C LEU A 84 11.72 -9.91 -6.15
N LEU A 85 12.42 -9.12 -5.33
CA LEU A 85 11.87 -8.52 -4.11
C LEU A 85 10.72 -7.56 -4.40
N THR A 86 10.79 -6.87 -5.54
CA THR A 86 9.76 -5.92 -5.96
C THR A 86 8.50 -6.63 -6.41
N LYS A 87 8.63 -7.73 -7.15
CA LYS A 87 7.49 -8.58 -7.49
C LYS A 87 6.76 -9.06 -6.23
N LYS A 88 7.49 -9.63 -5.26
CA LYS A 88 6.91 -10.05 -3.97
C LYS A 88 6.28 -8.90 -3.18
N PHE A 89 6.89 -7.71 -3.22
CA PHE A 89 6.34 -6.51 -2.57
C PHE A 89 5.01 -6.09 -3.21
N ILE A 90 4.94 -6.06 -4.53
CA ILE A 90 3.73 -5.71 -5.29
C ILE A 90 2.64 -6.78 -5.08
N ASP A 91 2.97 -8.06 -5.22
CA ASP A 91 2.02 -9.16 -5.04
C ASP A 91 1.38 -9.11 -3.63
N ASN A 92 2.20 -8.86 -2.60
CA ASN A 92 1.68 -8.67 -1.24
C ASN A 92 0.76 -7.44 -1.13
N ASN A 93 1.09 -6.32 -1.79
CA ASN A 93 0.27 -5.09 -1.80
C ASN A 93 -1.05 -5.25 -2.56
N CYS A 94 -1.12 -6.14 -3.55
CA CYS A 94 -2.40 -6.48 -4.20
C CYS A 94 -3.31 -7.25 -3.23
N GLU A 95 -2.75 -8.08 -2.37
CA GLU A 95 -3.51 -8.91 -1.43
C GLU A 95 -3.89 -8.18 -0.13
N ILE A 96 -3.23 -7.07 0.22
CA ILE A 96 -3.53 -6.42 1.51
C ILE A 96 -4.98 -5.90 1.58
N ILE A 97 -5.66 -5.64 0.46
CA ILE A 97 -7.06 -5.22 0.45
C ILE A 97 -8.06 -6.34 0.77
N SER A 98 -7.63 -7.60 0.78
CA SER A 98 -8.51 -8.75 1.06
C SER A 98 -8.63 -9.09 2.56
N THR A 99 -7.96 -8.32 3.44
CA THR A 99 -8.03 -8.50 4.90
C THR A 99 -9.37 -8.01 5.48
N ASN A 100 -9.72 -8.48 6.68
CA ASN A 100 -10.89 -7.99 7.40
C ASN A 100 -10.68 -6.61 8.04
N GLY A 101 -9.43 -6.17 8.19
CA GLY A 101 -9.12 -4.83 8.64
C GLY A 101 -7.65 -4.64 8.99
N PHE A 102 -7.26 -3.38 9.18
CA PHE A 102 -5.93 -2.97 9.56
C PHE A 102 -5.92 -2.36 10.95
N LEU A 103 -4.90 -2.74 11.72
CA LEU A 103 -4.53 -2.12 12.97
C LEU A 103 -3.24 -1.34 12.73
N VAL A 104 -3.23 -0.04 13.01
CA VAL A 104 -2.03 0.81 12.83
C VAL A 104 -1.68 1.46 14.15
N ASN A 105 -0.41 1.38 14.53
CA ASN A 105 0.12 2.02 15.73
C ASN A 105 0.31 3.53 15.52
N THR A 106 -0.80 4.24 15.32
CA THR A 106 -0.89 5.69 15.13
C THR A 106 -2.17 6.21 15.81
N PHE A 107 -2.41 7.52 15.77
CA PHE A 107 -3.64 8.16 16.27
C PHE A 107 -4.10 9.27 15.32
N ASP A 108 -5.39 9.63 15.36
CA ASP A 108 -6.02 10.52 14.37
C ASP A 108 -5.33 11.87 14.20
N ALA A 109 -4.89 12.49 15.30
CA ALA A 109 -4.20 13.78 15.24
C ALA A 109 -2.78 13.71 14.65
N LEU A 110 -2.14 12.54 14.59
CA LEU A 110 -0.79 12.39 14.03
C LEU A 110 -0.79 12.29 12.51
N GLU A 111 -1.75 11.54 11.96
CA GLU A 111 -1.83 11.25 10.52
C GLU A 111 -3.25 11.46 9.97
N PRO A 112 -3.88 12.62 10.17
CA PRO A 112 -5.31 12.83 9.86
C PRO A 112 -5.61 12.64 8.37
N ALA A 113 -4.76 13.16 7.49
CA ALA A 113 -4.94 13.06 6.03
C ALA A 113 -4.86 11.61 5.54
N ALA A 114 -3.83 10.87 5.96
CA ALA A 114 -3.63 9.48 5.54
C ALA A 114 -4.74 8.56 6.06
N LEU A 115 -5.16 8.74 7.32
CA LEU A 115 -6.27 7.99 7.92
C LEU A 115 -7.59 8.26 7.22
N ALA A 116 -7.93 9.54 6.97
CA ALA A 116 -9.14 9.92 6.27
C ALA A 116 -9.17 9.39 4.84
N ALA A 117 -8.10 9.59 4.07
CA ALA A 117 -8.04 9.16 2.66
C ALA A 117 -8.20 7.64 2.49
N LEU A 118 -7.65 6.84 3.41
CA LEU A 118 -7.83 5.39 3.39
C LEU A 118 -9.24 4.97 3.81
N ARG A 119 -9.78 5.53 4.91
CA ARG A 119 -11.14 5.22 5.40
C ARG A 119 -12.23 5.63 4.42
N ASP A 120 -12.04 6.75 3.75
CA ASP A 120 -12.97 7.29 2.75
C ASP A 120 -12.82 6.61 1.37
N GLY A 121 -11.89 5.65 1.22
CA GLY A 121 -11.67 4.94 -0.03
C GLY A 121 -11.09 5.80 -1.17
N LYS A 122 -10.47 6.95 -0.84
CA LYS A 122 -9.91 7.88 -1.82
C LYS A 122 -8.60 7.39 -2.42
N VAL A 123 -7.81 6.66 -1.64
CA VAL A 123 -6.57 6.02 -2.10
C VAL A 123 -6.88 4.82 -3.00
N ILE A 124 -7.80 3.95 -2.54
CA ILE A 124 -8.31 2.80 -3.26
C ILE A 124 -9.73 2.51 -2.80
N LEU A 125 -10.62 2.21 -3.75
CA LEU A 125 -12.02 1.88 -3.45
C LEU A 125 -12.09 0.56 -2.68
N GLY A 126 -12.98 0.50 -1.68
CA GLY A 126 -13.19 -0.71 -0.88
C GLY A 126 -12.02 -1.05 0.05
N PHE A 127 -11.24 -0.06 0.49
CA PHE A 127 -10.19 -0.29 1.48
C PHE A 127 -10.80 -0.88 2.77
N PRO A 128 -10.18 -1.92 3.38
CA PRO A 128 -10.68 -2.54 4.60
C PRO A 128 -10.78 -1.56 5.78
N PRO A 129 -11.59 -1.87 6.81
CA PRO A 129 -11.67 -1.08 8.04
C PRO A 129 -10.28 -0.79 8.62
N LEU A 130 -10.03 0.48 8.99
CA LEU A 130 -8.73 0.97 9.44
C LEU A 130 -8.81 1.56 10.85
N TYR A 131 -8.16 0.89 11.79
CA TYR A 131 -8.15 1.22 13.22
C TYR A 131 -6.81 1.82 13.64
N ALA A 132 -6.85 3.07 14.09
CA ALA A 132 -5.72 3.73 14.73
C ALA A 132 -5.74 3.33 16.22
N ILE A 133 -4.75 2.54 16.65
CA ILE A 133 -4.71 1.93 17.99
C ILE A 133 -3.52 2.41 18.83
N GLY A 134 -2.80 3.42 18.33
CA GLY A 134 -1.58 3.91 18.93
C GLY A 134 -1.74 5.13 19.84
N PRO A 135 -0.65 5.55 20.49
CA PRO A 135 0.60 4.82 20.57
C PRO A 135 0.48 3.61 21.52
N LEU A 136 0.85 2.43 21.04
CA LEU A 136 0.93 1.21 21.86
C LEU A 136 2.07 1.33 22.87
N ARG A 137 1.80 0.93 24.11
CA ARG A 137 2.76 0.96 25.21
C ARG A 137 3.51 -0.38 25.30
N SER A 138 4.76 -0.33 25.75
CA SER A 138 5.62 -1.49 26.02
C SER A 138 5.38 -2.09 27.40
#